data_AF-A0AAU4DV92-F1
#
_entry.id   AF-A0AAU4DV92-F1
#
_cell.length_a   1.000
_cell.length_b   1.000
_cell.length_c   1.000
_cell.angle_alpha   90.00
_cell.angle_beta   90.00
_cell.angle_gamma   90.00
#
_symmetry.space_group_name_H-M   'P 1'
#
loop_
_entity.id
_entity.type
_entity.pdbx_description
1 polymer ?
#
loop_
_entity_poly.entity_id
_entity_poly.type
_entity_poly.pdbx_seq_one_letter_code
_entity_poly.pdbx_strand_id
1 'polypeptide(L)'
;MDLPRPRRRPDPAQAAAMPPALWLAGVLGPLQRDRTVVRWLAEPDRLVPMPTGIRWNAISLVAATALPLLDAALDGPCAQRIGPVLHDARTGQTYWLIPPDQAPDWVTLHPQAHLLLAGHLLDIPDPGRTLEPDSPRVRWVHWPEVNGTLTSPQWLRSALLAPEDLDRHTPAAASTGSPTTPGRSPPAVPPDRPAAATTRTGAGCRYPVGASEVDGIIRAVDLRAELIPPLVSQQRLDELLSAISRIAELVLFGAGSADDEIRAFNTKTGHDYVALDFAEYDGSRSLSEFALEAARPARPWIANITTEELVEIVRRILAGDPESDYYLRLFAANVSHPRVSGLIFHPPAELRDASAEEVVHTALNYRPIAL
;
A
#
# COMPACT_ATOMS: atom_id res chain seq x y z
N MET A 1 -11.79 -19.82 0.42
CA MET A 1 -10.76 -18.79 0.12
C MET A 1 -11.51 -17.55 -0.33
N ASP A 2 -11.66 -16.57 0.57
CA ASP A 2 -12.17 -15.25 0.21
C ASP A 2 -11.07 -14.52 -0.56
N LEU A 3 -11.36 -14.11 -1.80
CA LEU A 3 -10.46 -13.23 -2.54
C LEU A 3 -10.35 -11.90 -1.76
N PRO A 4 -9.13 -11.35 -1.59
CA PRO A 4 -8.96 -10.07 -0.91
C PRO A 4 -9.85 -9.01 -1.57
N ARG A 5 -10.65 -8.31 -0.77
CA ARG A 5 -11.53 -7.26 -1.28
C ARG A 5 -10.69 -6.26 -2.07
N PRO A 6 -11.13 -5.88 -3.29
CA PRO A 6 -10.40 -4.90 -4.08
C PRO A 6 -10.26 -3.61 -3.27
N ARG A 7 -9.02 -3.13 -3.08
CA ARG A 7 -8.74 -1.89 -2.37
C ARG A 7 -9.59 -0.78 -2.96
N ARG A 8 -10.29 -0.03 -2.10
CA ARG A 8 -11.12 1.11 -2.50
C ARG A 8 -10.26 2.07 -3.31
N ARG A 9 -10.65 2.34 -4.56
CA ARG A 9 -9.96 3.31 -5.39
C ARG A 9 -9.89 4.65 -4.66
N PRO A 10 -8.74 5.35 -4.68
CA PRO A 10 -8.68 6.71 -4.17
C PRO A 10 -9.70 7.58 -4.92
N ASP A 11 -10.28 8.54 -4.21
CA ASP A 11 -11.14 9.56 -4.80
C ASP A 11 -10.38 10.26 -5.96
N PRO A 12 -10.97 10.40 -7.16
CA PRO A 12 -10.36 11.14 -8.27
C PRO A 12 -9.80 12.51 -7.87
N ALA A 13 -10.49 13.24 -6.97
CA ALA A 13 -10.03 14.54 -6.48
C ALA A 13 -8.75 14.42 -5.63
N GLN A 14 -8.64 13.36 -4.83
CA GLN A 14 -7.45 13.09 -4.03
C GLN A 14 -6.27 12.63 -4.89
N ALA A 15 -6.54 11.86 -5.96
CA ALA A 15 -5.52 11.47 -6.92
C ALA A 15 -4.94 12.67 -7.67
N ALA A 16 -5.78 13.62 -8.08
CA ALA A 16 -5.37 14.84 -8.77
C ALA A 16 -4.45 15.74 -7.91
N ALA A 17 -4.67 15.79 -6.60
CA ALA A 17 -3.88 16.60 -5.67
C ALA A 17 -2.54 15.96 -5.23
N MET A 18 -2.34 14.67 -5.51
CA MET A 18 -1.16 13.93 -5.05
C MET A 18 0.03 14.19 -5.98
N PRO A 19 1.26 14.44 -5.47
CA PRO A 19 2.45 14.53 -6.31
C PRO A 19 2.63 13.30 -7.21
N PRO A 20 3.10 13.45 -8.46
CA PRO A 20 3.28 12.35 -9.41
C PRO A 20 4.00 11.13 -8.83
N ALA A 21 5.11 11.40 -8.11
CA ALA A 21 5.94 10.36 -7.50
C ALA A 21 5.19 9.56 -6.43
N LEU A 22 4.40 10.24 -5.57
CA LEU A 22 3.58 9.57 -4.55
C LEU A 22 2.43 8.77 -5.17
N TRP A 23 1.84 9.28 -6.26
CA TRP A 23 0.78 8.58 -6.97
C TRP A 23 1.28 7.28 -7.60
N LEU A 24 2.43 7.33 -8.31
CA LEU A 24 3.06 6.14 -8.90
C LEU A 24 3.48 5.14 -7.84
N ALA A 25 4.29 5.59 -6.88
CA ALA A 25 4.85 4.71 -5.85
C ALA A 25 3.76 4.15 -4.91
N GLY A 26 2.54 4.70 -4.96
CA GLY A 26 1.36 4.15 -4.29
C GLY A 26 0.98 2.73 -4.72
N VAL A 27 1.55 2.17 -5.80
CA VAL A 27 1.44 0.74 -6.11
C VAL A 27 2.20 -0.14 -5.12
N LEU A 28 3.24 0.39 -4.48
CA LEU A 28 4.13 -0.37 -3.59
C LEU A 28 3.62 -0.45 -2.13
N GLY A 29 2.48 0.20 -1.82
CA GLY A 29 2.00 0.37 -0.44
C GLY A 29 2.65 1.55 0.29
N PRO A 30 2.14 1.95 1.47
CA PRO A 30 2.50 3.23 2.12
C PRO A 30 3.99 3.39 2.44
N LEU A 31 4.64 2.38 3.02
CA LEU A 31 6.05 2.48 3.43
C LEU A 31 7.00 2.48 2.24
N GLN A 32 6.81 1.56 1.30
CA GLN A 32 7.64 1.49 0.09
C GLN A 32 7.40 2.68 -0.83
N ARG A 33 6.18 3.23 -0.84
CA ARG A 33 5.87 4.50 -1.51
C ARG A 33 6.81 5.59 -1.00
N ASP A 34 6.85 5.80 0.32
CA ASP A 34 7.62 6.91 0.90
C ASP A 34 9.13 6.69 0.72
N ARG A 35 9.61 5.45 0.90
CA ARG A 35 11.01 5.09 0.61
C ARG A 35 11.38 5.31 -0.85
N THR A 36 10.50 4.94 -1.78
CA THR A 36 10.72 5.12 -3.22
C THR A 36 10.80 6.60 -3.58
N VAL A 37 9.92 7.43 -3.02
CA VAL A 37 9.96 8.88 -3.25
C VAL A 37 11.26 9.49 -2.70
N VAL A 38 11.65 9.14 -1.47
CA VAL A 38 12.94 9.58 -0.90
C VAL A 38 14.11 9.11 -1.77
N ARG A 39 14.04 7.89 -2.28
CA ARG A 39 15.08 7.32 -3.14
C ARG A 39 15.19 8.03 -4.48
N TRP A 40 14.08 8.36 -5.13
CA TRP A 40 14.12 9.14 -6.37
C TRP A 40 14.72 10.53 -6.15
N LEU A 41 14.42 11.17 -5.01
CA LEU A 41 15.05 12.45 -4.65
C LEU A 41 16.56 12.32 -4.46
N ALA A 42 17.04 11.22 -3.90
CA ALA A 42 18.46 10.98 -3.64
C ALA A 42 19.24 10.43 -4.85
N GLU A 43 18.59 9.60 -5.67
CA GLU A 43 19.14 8.92 -6.84
C GLU A 43 18.20 9.15 -8.05
N PRO A 44 18.18 10.33 -8.68
CA PRO A 44 17.20 10.65 -9.73
C PRO A 44 17.30 9.78 -10.99
N ASP A 45 18.47 9.17 -11.24
CA ASP A 45 18.72 8.24 -12.36
C ASP A 45 18.25 6.81 -12.06
N ARG A 46 17.77 6.54 -10.83
CA ARG A 46 17.38 5.21 -10.41
C ARG A 46 16.04 4.82 -11.03
N LEU A 47 16.07 3.70 -11.76
CA LEU A 47 14.86 2.98 -12.12
C LEU A 47 14.39 2.14 -10.93
N VAL A 48 13.09 2.21 -10.65
CA VAL A 48 12.45 1.44 -9.58
C VAL A 48 11.47 0.45 -10.22
N PRO A 49 11.63 -0.87 -9.98
CA PRO A 49 10.69 -1.85 -10.51
C PRO A 49 9.34 -1.69 -9.81
N MET A 50 8.29 -1.46 -10.59
CA MET A 50 6.92 -1.28 -10.10
C MET A 50 5.98 -2.34 -10.68
N PRO A 51 5.21 -3.05 -9.84
CA PRO A 51 4.26 -4.05 -10.31
C PRO A 51 3.03 -3.39 -10.93
N THR A 52 2.65 -3.89 -12.11
CA THR A 52 1.34 -3.69 -12.73
C THR A 52 0.24 -4.43 -11.94
N GLY A 53 -1.03 -4.09 -12.21
CA GLY A 53 -2.21 -4.77 -11.66
C GLY A 53 -2.73 -4.26 -10.33
N ILE A 54 -2.02 -3.34 -9.67
CA ILE A 54 -2.43 -2.79 -8.37
C ILE A 54 -3.26 -1.52 -8.57
N ARG A 55 -2.67 -0.47 -9.15
CA ARG A 55 -3.36 0.80 -9.47
C ARG A 55 -3.55 1.02 -10.95
N TRP A 56 -2.71 0.39 -11.77
CA TRP A 56 -2.69 0.50 -13.22
C TRP A 56 -2.14 -0.79 -13.81
N ASN A 57 -2.59 -1.12 -15.02
CA ASN A 57 -1.90 -2.03 -15.93
C ASN A 57 -1.10 -1.20 -16.93
N ALA A 58 -0.37 -1.86 -17.82
CA ALA A 58 0.29 -1.20 -18.93
C ALA A 58 0.07 -1.94 -20.24
N ILE A 59 -0.03 -1.19 -21.33
CA ILE A 59 0.04 -1.75 -22.69
C ILE A 59 1.40 -1.38 -23.26
N SER A 60 2.16 -2.39 -23.68
CA SER A 60 3.40 -2.23 -24.40
C SER A 60 3.14 -2.13 -25.91
N LEU A 61 3.75 -1.14 -26.56
CA LEU A 61 3.69 -0.91 -28.00
C LEU A 61 5.07 -0.53 -28.54
N VAL A 62 5.39 -0.99 -29.76
CA VAL A 62 6.63 -0.61 -30.45
C VAL A 62 6.69 0.90 -30.63
N ALA A 63 7.81 1.52 -30.25
CA ALA A 63 7.97 2.97 -30.21
C ALA A 63 7.77 3.65 -31.58
N ALA A 64 8.17 2.99 -32.67
CA ALA A 64 7.96 3.49 -34.03
C ALA A 64 6.47 3.70 -34.38
N THR A 65 5.58 2.88 -33.82
CA THR A 65 4.12 3.01 -34.00
C THR A 65 3.55 3.95 -32.95
N ALA A 66 4.00 3.84 -31.71
CA ALA A 66 3.36 4.50 -30.57
C ALA A 66 3.72 5.98 -30.42
N LEU A 67 4.94 6.41 -30.76
CA LEU A 67 5.35 7.81 -30.60
C LEU A 67 4.59 8.75 -31.58
N PRO A 68 4.48 8.44 -32.89
CA PRO A 68 3.65 9.25 -33.79
C PRO A 68 2.18 9.28 -33.36
N LEU A 69 1.66 8.17 -32.84
CA LEU A 69 0.31 8.08 -32.30
C LEU A 69 0.12 9.01 -31.09
N LEU A 70 1.11 9.06 -30.20
CA LEU A 70 1.12 9.94 -29.05
C LEU A 70 1.15 11.41 -29.49
N ASP A 71 2.04 11.77 -30.41
CA ASP A 71 2.15 13.14 -30.93
C ASP A 71 0.80 13.59 -31.53
N ALA A 72 0.21 12.78 -32.41
CA ALA A 72 -1.11 13.05 -32.99
C ALA A 72 -2.23 13.16 -31.94
N ALA A 73 -2.15 12.39 -30.86
CA ALA A 73 -3.13 12.42 -29.78
C ALA A 73 -3.02 13.69 -28.93
N LEU A 74 -1.79 14.16 -28.68
CA LEU A 74 -1.48 15.35 -27.88
C LEU A 74 -1.80 16.65 -28.64
N ASP A 75 -1.66 16.65 -29.97
CA ASP A 75 -2.10 17.78 -30.82
C ASP A 75 -3.63 17.82 -31.02
N GLY A 76 -4.31 16.73 -30.68
CA GLY A 76 -5.75 16.55 -30.92
C GLY A 76 -6.66 16.89 -29.73
N PRO A 77 -7.99 16.77 -29.91
CA PRO A 77 -8.98 17.01 -28.85
C PRO A 77 -8.92 15.97 -27.72
N CYS A 78 -8.08 14.94 -27.86
CA CYS A 78 -7.95 13.84 -26.91
C CYS A 78 -6.78 14.01 -25.93
N ALA A 79 -5.99 15.09 -26.01
CA ALA A 79 -4.80 15.30 -25.18
C ALA A 79 -5.06 15.08 -23.67
N GLN A 80 -6.19 15.58 -23.16
CA GLN A 80 -6.57 15.43 -21.75
C GLN A 80 -6.96 14.01 -21.34
N ARG A 81 -7.12 13.09 -22.29
CA ARG A 81 -7.52 11.69 -22.06
C ARG A 81 -6.32 10.74 -22.06
N ILE A 82 -5.12 11.26 -22.32
CA ILE A 82 -3.88 10.49 -22.38
C ILE A 82 -3.23 10.50 -20.99
N GLY A 83 -3.13 9.32 -20.39
CA GLY A 83 -2.41 9.13 -19.13
C GLY A 83 -0.91 8.97 -19.34
N PRO A 84 -0.13 8.64 -18.29
CA PRO A 84 1.32 8.54 -18.40
C PRO A 84 1.79 7.55 -19.47
N VAL A 85 2.82 7.95 -20.22
CA VAL A 85 3.47 7.11 -21.23
C VAL A 85 4.98 7.10 -20.98
N LEU A 86 5.53 5.90 -20.77
CA LEU A 86 6.97 5.68 -20.72
C LEU A 86 7.49 5.26 -22.10
N HIS A 87 8.72 5.64 -22.40
CA HIS A 87 9.51 5.10 -23.49
C HIS A 87 10.78 4.44 -22.94
N ASP A 88 11.00 3.19 -23.30
CA ASP A 88 12.22 2.44 -22.98
C ASP A 88 13.04 2.25 -24.27
N ALA A 89 14.06 3.08 -24.41
CA ALA A 89 14.97 3.06 -25.56
C ALA A 89 15.81 1.78 -25.64
N ARG A 90 15.92 0.99 -24.56
CA ARG A 90 16.64 -0.31 -24.58
C ARG A 90 15.89 -1.34 -25.40
N THR A 91 14.57 -1.30 -25.31
CA THR A 91 13.67 -2.29 -25.91
C THR A 91 12.95 -1.73 -27.14
N GLY A 92 13.00 -0.42 -27.36
CA GLY A 92 12.23 0.24 -28.42
C GLY A 92 10.73 0.14 -28.17
N GLN A 93 10.31 0.08 -26.90
CA GLN A 93 8.91 -0.06 -26.50
C GLN A 93 8.44 1.20 -25.77
N THR A 94 7.14 1.45 -25.86
CA THR A 94 6.42 2.41 -25.03
C THR A 94 5.45 1.69 -24.12
N TYR A 95 5.24 2.21 -22.92
CA TYR A 95 4.31 1.63 -21.95
C TYR A 95 3.25 2.67 -21.60
N TRP A 96 2.01 2.37 -21.96
CA TRP A 96 0.86 3.24 -21.73
C TRP A 96 0.13 2.76 -20.49
N LEU A 97 0.11 3.58 -19.43
CA LEU A 97 -0.57 3.20 -18.20
C LEU A 97 -2.08 3.29 -18.36
N ILE A 98 -2.78 2.21 -18.03
CA ILE A 98 -4.24 2.06 -18.20
C ILE A 98 -4.93 1.59 -16.91
N PRO A 99 -6.25 1.77 -16.76
CA PRO A 99 -7.00 1.26 -15.61
C PRO A 99 -6.87 -0.26 -15.45
N PRO A 100 -6.72 -0.79 -14.22
CA PRO A 100 -6.45 -2.21 -13.98
C PRO A 100 -7.67 -3.11 -14.24
N ASP A 101 -8.88 -2.56 -14.19
CA ASP A 101 -10.16 -3.22 -14.46
C ASP A 101 -10.55 -3.23 -15.94
N GLN A 102 -9.78 -2.53 -16.79
CA GLN A 102 -10.06 -2.42 -18.22
C GLN A 102 -8.98 -3.15 -19.00
N ALA A 103 -8.97 -4.47 -18.87
CA ALA A 103 -8.23 -5.37 -19.73
C ALA A 103 -9.16 -5.87 -20.86
N PRO A 104 -9.36 -5.14 -21.96
CA PRO A 104 -10.02 -5.73 -23.13
C PRO A 104 -9.14 -6.85 -23.71
N ASP A 105 -9.68 -7.60 -24.67
CA ASP A 105 -8.99 -8.65 -25.45
C ASP A 105 -7.84 -8.11 -26.33
N TRP A 106 -6.92 -7.31 -25.76
CA TRP A 106 -5.77 -6.69 -26.42
C TRP A 106 -4.92 -7.70 -27.19
N VAL A 107 -4.80 -8.91 -26.64
CA VAL A 107 -4.03 -10.02 -27.22
C VAL A 107 -4.51 -10.37 -28.64
N THR A 108 -5.77 -10.07 -28.97
CA THR A 108 -6.35 -10.36 -30.30
C THR A 108 -6.41 -9.16 -31.24
N LEU A 109 -6.16 -7.95 -30.75
CA LEU A 109 -6.57 -6.72 -31.44
C LEU A 109 -5.48 -6.07 -32.29
N HIS A 110 -4.22 -6.14 -31.85
CA HIS A 110 -3.13 -5.54 -32.59
C HIS A 110 -1.84 -6.37 -32.38
N PRO A 111 -1.17 -6.83 -33.45
CA PRO A 111 -0.03 -7.75 -33.34
C PRO A 111 1.18 -7.17 -32.62
N GLN A 112 1.25 -5.84 -32.50
CA GLN A 112 2.33 -5.14 -31.80
C GLN A 112 1.95 -4.68 -30.37
N ALA A 113 0.73 -4.98 -29.90
CA ALA A 113 0.26 -4.57 -28.59
C ALA A 113 0.30 -5.75 -27.60
N HIS A 114 0.96 -5.54 -26.46
CA HIS A 114 1.01 -6.53 -25.39
C HIS A 114 0.49 -5.95 -24.09
N LEU A 115 -0.54 -6.58 -23.52
CA LEU A 115 -1.04 -6.23 -22.19
C LEU A 115 -0.12 -6.83 -21.13
N LEU A 116 0.44 -5.97 -20.28
CA LEU A 116 1.21 -6.36 -19.11
C LEU A 116 0.26 -6.51 -17.92
N LEU A 117 0.00 -7.77 -17.57
CA LEU A 117 -0.91 -8.19 -16.50
C LEU A 117 -0.27 -8.05 -15.12
N ALA A 118 -1.13 -8.14 -14.10
CA ALA A 118 -0.75 -8.03 -12.69
C ALA A 118 0.52 -8.80 -12.32
N GLY A 119 1.42 -8.13 -11.60
CA GLY A 119 2.71 -8.68 -11.18
C GLY A 119 3.86 -8.46 -12.16
N HIS A 120 3.60 -8.05 -13.40
CA HIS A 120 4.68 -7.66 -14.30
C HIS A 120 5.38 -6.39 -13.77
N LEU A 121 6.71 -6.43 -13.69
CA LEU A 121 7.52 -5.33 -13.18
C LEU A 121 7.96 -4.40 -14.30
N LEU A 122 7.64 -3.11 -14.17
CA LEU A 122 8.16 -2.05 -15.05
C LEU A 122 9.22 -1.24 -14.34
N ASP A 123 10.34 -1.00 -15.01
CA ASP A 123 11.37 -0.07 -14.56
C ASP A 123 10.86 1.37 -14.70
N ILE A 124 10.57 2.04 -13.59
CA ILE A 124 9.98 3.38 -13.59
C ILE A 124 10.99 4.43 -13.06
N PRO A 125 11.29 5.50 -13.84
CA PRO A 125 12.07 6.65 -13.36
C PRO A 125 11.18 7.64 -12.58
N ASP A 126 11.81 8.56 -11.86
CA ASP A 126 11.12 9.66 -11.18
C ASP A 126 10.26 10.48 -12.18
N PRO A 127 8.93 10.59 -11.97
CA PRO A 127 8.06 11.40 -12.84
C PRO A 127 8.30 12.90 -12.77
N GLY A 128 8.95 13.41 -11.72
CA GLY A 128 9.25 14.84 -11.58
C GLY A 128 10.45 15.30 -12.40
N ARG A 129 11.16 14.37 -13.05
CA ARG A 129 12.43 14.68 -13.69
C ARG A 129 12.27 14.96 -15.18
N THR A 130 12.62 16.18 -15.58
CA THR A 130 12.90 16.51 -16.97
C THR A 130 14.26 15.94 -17.33
N LEU A 131 14.28 15.01 -18.28
CA LEU A 131 15.49 14.31 -18.67
C LEU A 131 16.11 14.95 -19.91
N GLU A 132 17.43 15.10 -19.89
CA GLU A 132 18.20 15.50 -21.07
C GLU A 132 18.01 14.44 -22.19
N PRO A 133 17.99 14.85 -23.47
CA PRO A 133 17.76 13.94 -24.59
C PRO A 133 18.67 12.70 -24.61
N ASP A 134 19.88 12.84 -24.05
CA ASP A 134 20.96 11.85 -24.08
C ASP A 134 21.04 10.94 -22.83
N SER A 135 20.19 11.11 -21.80
CA SER A 135 20.17 10.19 -20.65
C SER A 135 18.86 10.34 -19.86
N PRO A 136 17.99 9.31 -19.79
CA PRO A 136 18.28 7.89 -19.56
C PRO A 136 17.58 6.94 -20.55
N ARG A 137 17.91 5.65 -20.39
CA ARG A 137 17.37 4.51 -21.14
C ARG A 137 15.85 4.34 -21.04
N VAL A 138 15.23 4.78 -19.95
CA VAL A 138 13.77 4.81 -19.76
C VAL A 138 13.38 6.23 -19.35
N ARG A 139 12.39 6.81 -20.02
CA ARG A 139 11.93 8.18 -19.76
C ARG A 139 10.42 8.31 -19.91
N TRP A 140 9.86 9.30 -19.23
CA TRP A 140 8.49 9.75 -19.48
C TRP A 140 8.47 10.55 -20.79
N VAL A 141 7.69 10.11 -21.76
CA VAL A 141 7.43 10.88 -23.00
C VAL A 141 6.14 11.69 -22.89
N HIS A 142 5.26 11.32 -21.97
CA HIS A 142 4.11 12.12 -21.59
C HIS A 142 3.74 11.86 -20.13
N TRP A 143 3.44 12.95 -19.41
CA TRP A 143 2.86 12.93 -18.08
C TRP A 143 1.66 13.89 -18.07
N PRO A 144 0.45 13.44 -17.68
CA PRO A 144 -0.73 14.31 -17.71
C PRO A 144 -0.64 15.40 -16.64
N GLU A 145 -1.24 16.57 -16.91
CA GLU A 145 -1.34 17.67 -15.92
C GLU A 145 -2.08 17.25 -14.65
N VAL A 146 -3.10 16.39 -14.81
CA VAL A 146 -3.90 15.86 -13.71
C VAL A 146 -3.42 14.46 -13.36
N ASN A 147 -2.82 14.33 -12.18
CA ASN A 147 -2.37 13.05 -11.65
C ASN A 147 -3.54 12.06 -11.49
N GLY A 148 -3.27 10.79 -11.79
CA GLY A 148 -4.31 9.76 -11.79
C GLY A 148 -5.08 9.61 -13.09
N THR A 149 -4.86 10.48 -14.09
CA THR A 149 -5.37 10.26 -15.44
C THR A 149 -4.67 9.04 -16.03
N LEU A 150 -5.43 8.01 -16.40
CA LEU A 150 -4.93 6.81 -17.09
C LEU A 150 -5.45 6.81 -18.52
N THR A 151 -4.66 6.28 -19.45
CA THR A 151 -5.07 6.20 -20.86
C THR A 151 -6.28 5.30 -20.98
N SER A 152 -7.33 5.76 -21.66
CA SER A 152 -8.50 4.93 -21.93
C SER A 152 -8.14 3.82 -22.94
N PRO A 153 -8.30 2.53 -22.58
CA PRO A 153 -8.02 1.42 -23.49
C PRO A 153 -8.87 1.45 -24.76
N GLN A 154 -10.13 1.87 -24.66
CA GLN A 154 -11.03 1.98 -25.82
C GLN A 154 -10.57 3.06 -26.81
N TRP A 155 -10.10 4.19 -26.29
CA TRP A 155 -9.53 5.25 -27.12
C TRP A 155 -8.27 4.75 -27.81
N LEU A 156 -7.31 4.19 -27.07
CA LEU A 156 -6.04 3.72 -27.63
C LEU A 156 -6.28 2.64 -28.70
N ARG A 157 -7.23 1.74 -28.45
CA ARG A 157 -7.67 0.74 -29.43
C ARG A 157 -8.20 1.39 -30.71
N SER A 158 -9.08 2.37 -30.58
CA SER A 158 -9.66 3.06 -31.73
C SER A 158 -8.61 3.82 -32.53
N ALA A 159 -7.63 4.41 -31.84
CA ALA A 159 -6.54 5.15 -32.47
C ALA A 159 -5.57 4.22 -33.22
N LEU A 160 -5.28 3.03 -32.68
CA LEU A 160 -4.45 2.00 -33.33
C LEU A 160 -5.14 1.34 -34.54
N LEU A 161 -6.48 1.25 -34.53
CA LEU A 161 -7.26 0.62 -35.60
C LEU A 161 -7.78 1.63 -36.64
N ALA A 162 -7.57 2.93 -36.40
CA ALA A 162 -7.93 3.94 -37.38
C ALA A 162 -7.10 3.68 -38.65
N PRO A 163 -7.73 3.53 -39.83
CA PRO A 163 -6.99 3.35 -41.07
C PRO A 163 -6.00 4.51 -41.25
N GLU A 164 -4.81 4.20 -41.74
CA GLU A 164 -3.64 5.08 -41.95
C GLU A 164 -3.90 6.27 -42.92
N ASP A 165 -4.99 7.02 -42.76
CA ASP A 165 -5.18 8.30 -43.45
C ASP A 165 -4.18 9.37 -42.97
N LEU A 166 -3.31 9.03 -42.01
CA LEU A 166 -2.15 9.81 -41.57
C LEU A 166 -1.04 9.92 -42.64
N ASP A 167 -0.99 9.06 -43.66
CA ASP A 167 -0.01 9.18 -44.75
C ASP A 167 -0.33 10.31 -45.74
N ARG A 168 -1.47 11.00 -45.63
CA ARG A 168 -1.87 12.04 -46.61
C ARG A 168 -1.40 13.46 -46.31
N HIS A 169 -0.68 13.71 -45.21
CA HIS A 169 -0.18 15.05 -44.88
C HIS A 169 1.35 15.09 -44.80
N THR A 170 2.04 14.54 -45.82
CA THR A 170 3.39 15.02 -46.13
C THR A 170 3.25 16.40 -46.77
N PRO A 171 3.65 17.52 -46.12
CA PRO A 171 3.58 18.82 -46.76
C PRO A 171 4.60 18.87 -47.89
N ALA A 172 4.09 19.00 -49.12
CA ALA A 172 4.91 19.37 -50.27
C ALA A 172 5.62 20.70 -49.96
N ALA A 173 6.94 20.71 -50.15
CA ALA A 173 7.79 21.88 -49.98
C ALA A 173 7.22 23.11 -50.72
N ALA A 174 6.83 24.13 -49.97
CA ALA A 174 6.57 25.49 -50.45
C ALA A 174 7.25 26.44 -49.46
N SER A 175 8.42 26.95 -49.81
CA SER A 175 8.61 28.18 -50.59
C SER A 175 8.36 29.44 -49.74
N THR A 176 9.46 30.14 -49.54
CA THR A 176 9.65 31.41 -48.82
C THR A 176 8.62 32.48 -49.18
N GLY A 177 7.94 33.02 -48.16
CA GLY A 177 7.13 34.23 -48.28
C GLY A 177 6.85 34.85 -46.91
N SER A 178 7.67 35.82 -46.50
CA SER A 178 7.41 36.70 -45.35
C SER A 178 6.17 37.56 -45.59
N PRO A 179 5.38 37.86 -44.53
CA PRO A 179 5.08 39.27 -44.30
C PRO A 179 4.98 39.70 -42.82
N THR A 180 5.70 40.78 -42.53
CA THR A 180 5.20 42.04 -41.93
C THR A 180 4.36 42.00 -40.65
N THR A 181 5.01 42.34 -39.54
CA THR A 181 4.44 42.79 -38.25
C THR A 181 3.77 44.17 -38.37
N PRO A 182 2.67 44.41 -37.62
CA PRO A 182 2.60 45.66 -36.87
C PRO A 182 2.15 45.45 -35.42
N GLY A 183 2.79 46.21 -34.51
CA GLY A 183 2.65 46.10 -33.08
C GLY A 183 1.42 46.77 -32.47
N ARG A 184 1.24 46.53 -31.16
CA ARG A 184 0.48 47.42 -30.28
C ARG A 184 0.91 47.23 -28.83
N SER A 185 1.26 48.35 -28.19
CA SER A 185 1.57 48.49 -26.77
C SER A 185 0.35 48.24 -25.87
N PRO A 186 0.54 47.81 -24.60
CA PRO A 186 -0.51 47.72 -23.58
C PRO A 186 -0.60 48.98 -22.71
N PRO A 187 -1.75 49.27 -22.07
CA PRO A 187 -1.83 50.23 -20.96
C PRO A 187 -1.77 49.56 -19.58
N ALA A 188 -1.37 50.38 -18.61
CA ALA A 188 -1.08 50.12 -17.21
C ALA A 188 -2.31 50.02 -16.27
N VAL A 189 -2.21 49.15 -15.23
CA VAL A 189 -2.41 49.27 -13.74
C VAL A 189 -3.27 50.47 -13.22
N PRO A 190 -4.01 50.50 -12.06
CA PRO A 190 -3.81 49.81 -10.75
C PRO A 190 -5.13 49.54 -9.91
N PRO A 191 -5.17 49.56 -8.55
CA PRO A 191 -4.86 48.47 -7.60
C PRO A 191 -5.95 48.21 -6.50
N ASP A 192 -5.60 47.34 -5.54
CA ASP A 192 -6.05 47.26 -4.12
C ASP A 192 -7.50 46.87 -3.74
N ARG A 193 -7.62 45.76 -2.98
CA ARG A 193 -8.16 45.80 -1.60
C ARG A 193 -7.90 44.51 -0.78
N PRO A 194 -7.79 44.59 0.57
CA PRO A 194 -7.31 43.51 1.43
C PRO A 194 -8.39 42.87 2.35
N ALA A 195 -7.94 41.78 3.00
CA ALA A 195 -8.25 41.30 4.36
C ALA A 195 -9.67 40.83 4.73
N ALA A 196 -9.75 39.59 5.23
CA ALA A 196 -10.32 39.28 6.55
C ALA A 196 -9.97 37.84 6.99
N ALA A 197 -9.21 37.75 8.08
CA ALA A 197 -9.09 36.55 8.90
C ALA A 197 -10.34 36.42 9.79
N THR A 198 -10.78 35.19 10.07
CA THR A 198 -11.70 34.92 11.17
C THR A 198 -11.28 33.64 11.88
N THR A 199 -10.60 33.84 13.01
CA THR A 199 -10.45 32.88 14.10
C THR A 199 -11.83 32.52 14.66
N ARG A 200 -12.12 31.22 14.80
CA ARG A 200 -13.27 30.75 15.58
C ARG A 200 -12.82 29.75 16.62
N THR A 201 -12.74 30.26 17.84
CA THR A 201 -12.63 29.55 19.12
C THR A 201 -14.00 28.94 19.47
N GLY A 202 -14.05 27.65 19.80
CA GLY A 202 -15.20 26.99 20.43
C GLY A 202 -14.67 25.91 21.36
N ALA A 203 -14.60 26.16 22.67
CA ALA A 203 -15.70 26.07 23.65
C ALA A 203 -16.02 24.61 23.99
N GLY A 204 -15.64 24.23 25.21
CA GLY A 204 -15.64 22.87 25.71
C GLY A 204 -17.03 22.35 26.09
N CYS A 205 -17.14 21.02 26.08
CA CYS A 205 -18.19 20.28 26.75
C CYS A 205 -17.52 19.42 27.84
N ARG A 206 -17.71 19.79 29.11
CA ARG A 206 -17.42 18.95 30.26
C ARG A 206 -18.70 18.21 30.63
N TYR A 207 -18.65 16.88 30.65
CA TYR A 207 -19.66 16.05 31.32
C TYR A 207 -19.14 15.69 32.73
N PRO A 208 -19.99 15.74 33.77
CA PRO A 208 -19.62 15.27 35.09
C PRO A 208 -19.73 13.74 35.15
N VAL A 209 -18.61 13.07 35.43
CA VAL A 209 -18.58 11.66 35.82
C VAL A 209 -18.81 11.60 37.33
N GLY A 210 -19.96 11.06 37.74
CA GLY A 210 -20.21 10.67 39.12
C GLY A 210 -19.56 9.32 39.38
N ALA A 211 -18.42 9.32 40.08
CA ALA A 211 -17.78 8.11 40.56
C ALA A 211 -18.55 7.59 41.79
N SER A 212 -19.24 6.46 41.65
CA SER A 212 -19.65 5.65 42.81
C SER A 212 -18.45 4.85 43.28
N GLU A 213 -17.92 5.27 44.40
CA GLU A 213 -16.85 4.68 45.18
C GLU A 213 -17.30 3.34 45.76
N VAL A 214 -17.08 2.26 45.00
CA VAL A 214 -17.03 0.89 45.53
C VAL A 214 -15.73 0.26 45.06
N ASP A 215 -14.62 0.91 45.42
CA ASP A 215 -13.26 0.44 45.16
C ASP A 215 -12.96 -0.67 46.19
N GLY A 216 -13.53 -1.85 45.93
CA GLY A 216 -13.03 -3.08 46.53
C GLY A 216 -11.57 -3.16 46.14
N ILE A 217 -10.68 -3.17 47.14
CA ILE A 217 -9.23 -3.31 46.97
C ILE A 217 -8.97 -4.68 46.32
N ILE A 218 -9.11 -4.76 45.00
CA ILE A 218 -8.78 -5.94 44.22
C ILE A 218 -7.25 -5.94 44.17
N ARG A 219 -6.66 -6.80 45.01
CA ARG A 219 -5.22 -7.01 45.05
C ARG A 219 -4.75 -7.45 43.65
N ALA A 220 -3.97 -6.60 42.99
CA ALA A 220 -3.17 -7.02 41.85
C ALA A 220 -2.37 -8.25 42.26
N VAL A 221 -2.55 -9.35 41.53
CA VAL A 221 -1.81 -10.59 41.76
C VAL A 221 -0.49 -10.46 41.01
N ASP A 222 0.61 -10.80 41.67
CA ASP A 222 1.90 -10.87 40.99
C ASP A 222 1.96 -12.16 40.18
N LEU A 223 2.18 -12.05 38.87
CA LEU A 223 2.29 -13.21 37.98
C LEU A 223 3.60 -13.94 38.29
N ARG A 224 3.54 -15.26 38.50
CA ARG A 224 4.75 -16.08 38.64
C ARG A 224 5.62 -16.01 37.39
N ALA A 225 6.92 -16.26 37.56
CA ALA A 225 7.94 -16.08 36.53
C ALA A 225 7.64 -16.84 35.21
N GLU A 226 6.95 -17.98 35.27
CA GLU A 226 6.57 -18.77 34.10
C GLU A 226 5.56 -18.03 33.20
N LEU A 227 4.73 -17.16 33.76
CA LEU A 227 3.70 -16.39 33.06
C LEU A 227 4.25 -15.07 32.50
N ILE A 228 5.49 -14.71 32.83
CA ILE A 228 6.15 -13.50 32.34
C ILE A 228 6.75 -13.80 30.96
N PRO A 229 6.67 -12.89 29.97
CA PRO A 229 7.32 -13.09 28.67
C PRO A 229 8.80 -13.45 28.83
N PRO A 230 9.29 -14.49 28.14
CA PRO A 230 10.70 -14.85 28.22
C PRO A 230 11.57 -13.74 27.62
N LEU A 231 12.70 -13.47 28.27
CA LEU A 231 13.70 -12.54 27.74
C LEU A 231 14.31 -13.11 26.47
N VAL A 232 14.35 -12.29 25.42
CA VAL A 232 14.94 -12.66 24.12
C VAL A 232 16.27 -11.95 23.98
N SER A 233 17.32 -12.70 23.61
CA SER A 233 18.63 -12.09 23.35
C SER A 233 18.61 -11.23 22.09
N GLN A 234 19.39 -10.14 22.09
CA GLN A 234 19.50 -9.26 20.92
C GLN A 234 19.96 -10.01 19.67
N GLN A 235 20.93 -10.93 19.82
CA GLN A 235 21.40 -11.77 18.72
C GLN A 235 20.25 -12.55 18.06
N ARG A 236 19.34 -13.14 18.86
CA ARG A 236 18.20 -13.88 18.33
C ARG A 236 17.23 -12.97 17.58
N LEU A 237 17.02 -11.75 18.08
CA LEU A 237 16.19 -10.75 17.39
C LEU A 237 16.82 -10.37 16.04
N ASP A 238 18.13 -10.09 16.00
CA ASP A 238 18.83 -9.71 14.77
C ASP A 238 18.76 -10.82 13.69
N GLU A 239 18.90 -12.08 14.11
CA GLU A 239 18.71 -13.24 13.23
C GLU A 239 17.28 -13.29 12.65
N LEU A 240 16.26 -13.06 13.48
CA LEU A 240 14.86 -13.11 13.05
C LEU A 240 14.48 -11.92 12.18
N LEU A 241 14.94 -10.71 12.51
CA LEU A 241 14.77 -9.51 11.69
C LEU A 241 15.30 -9.73 10.26
N SER A 242 16.49 -10.30 10.17
CA SER A 242 17.14 -10.62 8.88
C SER A 242 16.36 -11.69 8.11
N ALA A 243 15.91 -12.74 8.79
CA ALA A 243 15.13 -13.81 8.18
C ALA A 243 13.75 -13.34 7.69
N ILE A 244 13.02 -12.57 8.49
CA ILE A 244 11.70 -12.01 8.12
C ILE A 244 11.85 -11.09 6.91
N SER A 245 12.86 -10.21 6.90
CA SER A 245 13.11 -9.31 5.77
C SER A 245 13.40 -10.07 4.47
N ARG A 246 14.25 -11.11 4.53
CA ARG A 246 14.56 -11.97 3.40
C ARG A 246 13.31 -12.70 2.87
N ILE A 247 12.49 -13.26 3.76
CA ILE A 247 11.27 -13.97 3.36
C ILE A 247 10.27 -12.99 2.73
N ALA A 248 10.10 -11.81 3.32
CA ALA A 248 9.23 -10.77 2.75
C ALA A 248 9.66 -10.38 1.33
N GLU A 249 10.97 -10.19 1.08
CA GLU A 249 11.47 -9.95 -0.27
C GLU A 249 11.18 -11.11 -1.23
N LEU A 250 11.41 -12.36 -0.82
CA LEU A 250 11.14 -13.53 -1.66
C LEU A 250 9.65 -13.66 -2.02
N VAL A 251 8.76 -13.43 -1.05
CA VAL A 251 7.31 -13.43 -1.26
C VAL A 251 6.91 -12.32 -2.23
N LEU A 252 7.44 -11.10 -2.04
CA LEU A 252 7.12 -9.95 -2.88
C LEU A 252 7.56 -10.13 -4.34
N PHE A 253 8.73 -10.73 -4.57
CA PHE A 253 9.24 -10.99 -5.92
C PHE A 253 8.72 -12.30 -6.54
N GLY A 254 7.84 -13.04 -5.84
CA GLY A 254 7.29 -14.30 -6.33
C GLY A 254 8.34 -15.38 -6.58
N ALA A 255 9.44 -15.36 -5.83
CA ALA A 255 10.49 -16.35 -5.98
C ALA A 255 9.99 -17.73 -5.49
N GLY A 256 10.18 -18.76 -6.31
CA GLY A 256 9.70 -20.13 -6.00
C GLY A 256 10.24 -20.75 -4.71
N SER A 257 11.27 -20.16 -4.09
CA SER A 257 11.84 -20.60 -2.81
C SER A 257 11.15 -20.01 -1.58
N ALA A 258 10.18 -19.10 -1.73
CA ALA A 258 9.53 -18.44 -0.60
C ALA A 258 8.85 -19.44 0.35
N ASP A 259 8.13 -20.42 -0.19
CA ASP A 259 7.42 -21.43 0.60
C ASP A 259 8.35 -22.31 1.45
N ASP A 260 9.52 -22.65 0.91
CA ASP A 260 10.53 -23.45 1.62
C ASP A 260 11.16 -22.66 2.77
N GLU A 261 11.45 -21.38 2.56
CA GLU A 261 11.99 -20.49 3.60
C GLU A 261 10.96 -20.22 4.70
N ILE A 262 9.68 -20.03 4.35
CA ILE A 262 8.59 -19.91 5.33
C ILE A 262 8.48 -21.18 6.17
N ARG A 263 8.51 -22.36 5.52
CA ARG A 263 8.47 -23.65 6.23
C ARG A 263 9.65 -23.84 7.18
N ALA A 264 10.85 -23.46 6.74
CA ALA A 264 12.06 -23.51 7.58
C ALA A 264 11.97 -22.54 8.75
N PHE A 265 11.48 -21.32 8.53
CA PHE A 265 11.27 -20.31 9.56
C PHE A 265 10.25 -20.77 10.61
N ASN A 266 9.11 -21.31 10.17
CA ASN A 266 8.07 -21.88 11.02
C ASN A 266 8.61 -23.06 11.84
N THR A 267 9.40 -23.94 11.23
CA THR A 267 10.05 -25.05 11.94
C THR A 267 11.01 -24.53 13.03
N LYS A 268 11.79 -23.48 12.74
CA LYS A 268 12.75 -22.86 13.68
C LYS A 268 12.08 -22.12 14.84
N THR A 269 10.87 -21.60 14.64
CA THR A 269 10.18 -20.72 15.59
C THR A 269 9.00 -21.40 16.28
N GLY A 270 8.49 -22.51 15.73
CA GLY A 270 7.29 -23.20 16.21
C GLY A 270 5.98 -22.52 15.83
N HIS A 271 6.03 -21.51 14.96
CA HIS A 271 4.87 -20.78 14.46
C HIS A 271 4.35 -21.37 13.14
N ASP A 272 3.20 -20.89 12.70
CA ASP A 272 2.48 -21.31 11.49
C ASP A 272 2.23 -20.13 10.52
N TYR A 273 3.21 -19.23 10.38
CA TYR A 273 3.10 -18.09 9.46
C TYR A 273 2.91 -18.52 8.01
N VAL A 274 2.13 -17.75 7.26
CA VAL A 274 1.89 -17.91 5.82
C VAL A 274 2.51 -16.75 5.05
N ALA A 275 2.62 -16.87 3.71
CA ALA A 275 3.22 -15.83 2.86
C ALA A 275 2.59 -14.45 3.07
N LEU A 276 1.28 -14.39 3.33
CA LEU A 276 0.57 -13.15 3.62
C LEU A 276 1.11 -12.42 4.86
N ASP A 277 1.49 -13.15 5.92
CA ASP A 277 2.05 -12.56 7.12
C ASP A 277 3.35 -11.81 6.82
N PHE A 278 4.18 -12.33 5.92
CA PHE A 278 5.42 -11.67 5.50
C PHE A 278 5.19 -10.55 4.50
N ALA A 279 4.15 -10.65 3.67
CA ALA A 279 3.81 -9.62 2.68
C ALA A 279 3.11 -8.40 3.29
N GLU A 280 2.36 -8.59 4.39
CA GLU A 280 1.47 -7.57 4.95
C GLU A 280 1.72 -7.25 6.43
N TYR A 281 2.79 -7.78 7.06
CA TYR A 281 3.04 -7.49 8.49
C TYR A 281 3.08 -5.99 8.76
N ASP A 282 3.62 -5.20 7.82
CA ASP A 282 3.81 -3.76 7.98
C ASP A 282 2.51 -2.97 8.09
N GLY A 283 1.37 -3.57 7.70
CA GLY A 283 0.04 -3.03 7.89
C GLY A 283 -0.50 -3.17 9.31
N SER A 284 0.04 -4.10 10.12
CA SER A 284 -0.45 -4.40 11.47
C SER A 284 0.60 -4.26 12.57
N ARG A 285 1.89 -4.40 12.24
CA ARG A 285 3.00 -4.41 13.20
C ARG A 285 4.32 -3.98 12.56
N SER A 286 5.25 -3.53 13.37
CA SER A 286 6.64 -3.30 12.96
C SER A 286 7.40 -4.61 12.75
N LEU A 287 8.51 -4.54 12.03
CA LEU A 287 9.41 -5.68 11.85
C LEU A 287 10.00 -6.18 13.18
N SER A 288 10.27 -5.26 14.13
CA SER A 288 10.77 -5.58 15.47
C SER A 288 9.73 -6.33 16.31
N GLU A 289 8.46 -5.92 16.25
CA GLU A 289 7.36 -6.65 16.92
C GLU A 289 7.18 -8.05 16.32
N PHE A 290 7.26 -8.21 14.99
CA PHE A 290 7.21 -9.52 14.35
C PHE A 290 8.40 -10.40 14.79
N ALA A 291 9.62 -9.87 14.81
CA ALA A 291 10.78 -10.63 15.29
C ALA A 291 10.65 -11.03 16.77
N LEU A 292 10.16 -10.15 17.62
CA LEU A 292 9.94 -10.43 19.05
C LEU A 292 8.87 -11.51 19.25
N GLU A 293 7.79 -11.47 18.48
CA GLU A 293 6.77 -12.50 18.45
C GLU A 293 7.34 -13.86 18.01
N ALA A 294 8.06 -13.89 16.89
CA ALA A 294 8.66 -15.11 16.35
C ALA A 294 9.77 -15.69 17.25
N ALA A 295 10.36 -14.87 18.12
CA ALA A 295 11.34 -15.30 19.11
C ALA A 295 10.72 -16.03 20.31
N ARG A 296 9.43 -15.80 20.56
CA ARG A 296 8.71 -16.36 21.71
C ARG A 296 7.92 -17.60 21.29
N PRO A 297 7.59 -18.50 22.25
CA PRO A 297 6.78 -19.67 21.95
C PRO A 297 5.45 -19.28 21.29
N ALA A 298 5.12 -19.93 20.17
CA ALA A 298 3.88 -19.65 19.44
C ALA A 298 2.62 -19.93 20.28
N ARG A 299 2.69 -20.97 21.12
CA ARG A 299 1.58 -21.44 21.96
C ARG A 299 2.09 -21.69 23.38
N PRO A 300 2.26 -20.65 24.20
CA PRO A 300 2.75 -20.80 25.56
C PRO A 300 1.65 -21.44 26.43
N TRP A 301 1.70 -22.76 26.57
CA TRP A 301 0.79 -23.50 27.43
C TRP A 301 1.43 -23.74 28.80
N ILE A 302 0.72 -23.43 29.87
CA ILE A 302 1.22 -23.54 31.25
C ILE A 302 0.19 -24.30 32.09
N ALA A 303 0.60 -25.44 32.63
CA ALA A 303 -0.25 -26.26 33.47
C ALA A 303 -0.66 -25.51 34.75
N ASN A 304 -1.88 -25.79 35.21
CA ASN A 304 -2.41 -25.31 36.49
C ASN A 304 -2.42 -23.78 36.63
N ILE A 305 -2.68 -23.04 35.55
CA ILE A 305 -2.91 -21.60 35.65
C ILE A 305 -4.18 -21.33 36.47
N THR A 306 -4.09 -20.46 37.47
CA THR A 306 -5.25 -20.16 38.32
C THR A 306 -6.20 -19.17 37.64
N THR A 307 -7.43 -19.07 38.15
CA THR A 307 -8.39 -18.09 37.62
C THR A 307 -7.89 -16.66 37.87
N GLU A 308 -7.28 -16.40 39.02
CA GLU A 308 -6.72 -15.10 39.38
C GLU A 308 -5.54 -14.71 38.47
N GLU A 309 -4.69 -15.67 38.09
CA GLU A 309 -3.61 -15.46 37.13
C GLU A 309 -4.16 -15.11 35.73
N LEU A 310 -5.19 -15.82 35.26
CA LEU A 310 -5.88 -15.50 34.00
C LEU A 310 -6.51 -14.09 34.04
N VAL A 311 -7.11 -13.71 35.17
CA VAL A 311 -7.70 -12.39 35.37
C VAL A 311 -6.63 -11.30 35.29
N GLU A 312 -5.48 -11.50 35.94
CA GLU A 312 -4.37 -10.55 35.86
C GLU A 312 -3.81 -10.44 34.43
N ILE A 313 -3.70 -11.55 33.70
CA ILE A 313 -3.30 -11.55 32.28
C ILE A 313 -4.27 -10.68 31.45
N VAL A 314 -5.59 -10.87 31.59
CA VAL A 314 -6.59 -10.08 30.87
C VAL A 314 -6.54 -8.61 31.30
N ARG A 315 -6.33 -8.33 32.59
CA ARG A 315 -6.18 -6.96 33.11
C ARG A 315 -5.02 -6.22 32.45
N ARG A 316 -3.85 -6.88 32.29
CA ARG A 316 -2.69 -6.29 31.59
C ARG A 316 -2.99 -6.01 30.12
N ILE A 317 -3.69 -6.92 29.43
CA ILE A 317 -4.12 -6.70 28.03
C ILE A 317 -5.04 -5.48 27.92
N LEU A 318 -6.05 -5.38 28.79
CA LEU A 318 -6.99 -4.25 28.80
C LEU A 318 -6.33 -2.92 29.17
N ALA A 319 -5.27 -2.95 29.98
CA ALA A 319 -4.46 -1.78 30.31
C ALA A 319 -3.51 -1.34 29.17
N GLY A 320 -3.41 -2.10 28.08
CA GLY A 320 -2.50 -1.82 26.98
C GLY A 320 -1.04 -2.02 27.35
N ASP A 321 -0.74 -3.04 28.16
CA ASP A 321 0.64 -3.41 28.51
C ASP A 321 1.48 -3.64 27.22
N PRO A 322 2.75 -3.20 27.16
CA PRO A 322 3.60 -3.41 25.98
C PRO A 322 3.72 -4.88 25.54
N GLU A 323 3.47 -5.82 26.47
CA GLU A 323 3.54 -7.26 26.25
C GLU A 323 2.15 -7.89 26.00
N SER A 324 1.13 -7.08 25.70
CA SER A 324 -0.26 -7.51 25.47
C SER A 324 -0.38 -8.65 24.46
N ASP A 325 0.41 -8.67 23.38
CA ASP A 325 0.38 -9.73 22.37
C ASP A 325 0.84 -11.08 22.93
N TYR A 326 1.82 -11.08 23.82
CA TYR A 326 2.25 -12.31 24.50
C TYR A 326 1.17 -12.80 25.45
N TYR A 327 0.61 -11.90 26.27
CA TYR A 327 -0.46 -12.23 27.21
C TYR A 327 -1.71 -12.73 26.49
N LEU A 328 -2.03 -12.20 25.32
CA LEU A 328 -3.14 -12.67 24.50
C LEU A 328 -2.91 -14.11 24.01
N ARG A 329 -1.71 -14.44 23.53
CA ARG A 329 -1.35 -15.83 23.14
C ARG A 329 -1.38 -16.78 24.32
N LEU A 330 -0.87 -16.34 25.47
CA LEU A 330 -0.90 -17.10 26.72
C LEU A 330 -2.34 -17.36 27.17
N PHE A 331 -3.20 -16.35 27.14
CA PHE A 331 -4.62 -16.52 27.45
C PHE A 331 -5.29 -17.50 26.48
N ALA A 332 -5.10 -17.31 25.17
CA ALA A 332 -5.66 -18.17 24.12
C ALA A 332 -5.22 -19.64 24.24
N ALA A 333 -3.97 -19.89 24.61
CA ALA A 333 -3.45 -21.24 24.75
C ALA A 333 -4.00 -21.99 25.97
N ASN A 334 -4.48 -21.28 27.00
CA ASN A 334 -4.89 -21.87 28.28
C ASN A 334 -6.40 -21.89 28.51
N VAL A 335 -7.21 -21.36 27.58
CA VAL A 335 -8.69 -21.44 27.64
C VAL A 335 -9.27 -22.06 26.38
N SER A 336 -10.39 -22.78 26.50
CA SER A 336 -11.00 -23.50 25.38
C SER A 336 -11.82 -22.63 24.43
N HIS A 337 -11.99 -21.35 24.73
CA HIS A 337 -12.83 -20.44 23.93
C HIS A 337 -12.15 -20.11 22.58
N PRO A 338 -12.78 -20.41 21.41
CA PRO A 338 -12.13 -20.29 20.11
C PRO A 338 -11.89 -18.86 19.64
N ARG A 339 -12.50 -17.87 20.30
CA ARG A 339 -12.46 -16.44 19.93
C ARG A 339 -12.10 -15.53 21.10
N VAL A 340 -11.10 -15.89 21.91
CA VAL A 340 -10.72 -15.09 23.09
C VAL A 340 -10.40 -13.62 22.76
N SER A 341 -9.71 -13.36 21.63
CA SER A 341 -9.41 -11.99 21.20
C SER A 341 -10.68 -11.20 20.92
N GLY A 342 -11.72 -11.87 20.39
CA GLY A 342 -13.04 -11.29 20.20
C GLY A 342 -13.69 -10.86 21.51
N LEU A 343 -13.51 -11.62 22.61
CA LEU A 343 -14.06 -11.23 23.91
C LEU A 343 -13.42 -9.95 24.47
N ILE A 344 -12.19 -9.64 24.06
CA ILE A 344 -11.41 -8.51 24.58
C ILE A 344 -11.57 -7.28 23.67
N PHE A 345 -11.31 -7.42 22.37
CA PHE A 345 -11.25 -6.30 21.43
C PHE A 345 -12.57 -6.02 20.71
N HIS A 346 -13.44 -7.02 20.61
CA HIS A 346 -14.74 -6.93 19.95
C HIS A 346 -15.84 -7.59 20.78
N PRO A 347 -15.98 -7.21 22.07
CA PRO A 347 -16.88 -7.90 22.98
C PRO A 347 -18.31 -7.87 22.45
N PRO A 348 -19.09 -8.96 22.67
CA PRO A 348 -20.53 -8.93 22.45
C PRO A 348 -21.18 -7.85 23.34
N ALA A 349 -22.43 -7.49 23.05
CA ALA A 349 -23.08 -6.34 23.69
C ALA A 349 -23.13 -6.46 25.23
N GLU A 350 -23.22 -7.69 25.73
CA GLU A 350 -23.25 -8.03 27.16
C GLU A 350 -21.89 -7.84 27.85
N LEU A 351 -20.78 -7.78 27.10
CA LEU A 351 -19.42 -7.67 27.62
C LEU A 351 -18.72 -6.35 27.24
N ARG A 352 -19.44 -5.37 26.70
CA ARG A 352 -18.81 -4.15 26.15
C ARG A 352 -17.99 -3.37 27.18
N ASP A 353 -18.41 -3.42 28.44
CA ASP A 353 -17.73 -2.79 29.58
C ASP A 353 -17.32 -3.84 30.63
N ALA A 354 -17.12 -5.09 30.18
CA ALA A 354 -16.83 -6.19 31.07
C ALA A 354 -15.49 -6.02 31.79
N SER A 355 -15.48 -6.41 33.06
CA SER A 355 -14.23 -6.51 33.82
C SER A 355 -13.38 -7.69 33.32
N ALA A 356 -12.10 -7.71 33.70
CA ALA A 356 -11.22 -8.84 33.40
C ALA A 356 -11.76 -10.17 33.94
N GLU A 357 -12.38 -10.14 35.12
CA GLU A 357 -13.06 -11.26 35.76
C GLU A 357 -14.22 -11.79 34.92
N GLU A 358 -15.06 -10.89 34.39
CA GLU A 358 -16.21 -11.25 33.55
C GLU A 358 -15.76 -11.86 32.21
N VAL A 359 -14.69 -11.33 31.61
CA VAL A 359 -14.07 -11.89 30.40
C VAL A 359 -13.54 -13.30 30.67
N VAL A 360 -12.78 -13.50 31.76
CA VAL A 360 -12.24 -14.83 32.13
C VAL A 360 -13.35 -15.81 32.45
N HIS A 361 -14.35 -15.38 33.23
CA HIS A 361 -15.52 -16.20 33.55
C HIS A 361 -16.24 -16.68 32.29
N THR A 362 -16.45 -15.79 31.33
CA THR A 362 -17.05 -16.13 30.03
C THR A 362 -16.19 -17.12 29.26
N ALA A 363 -14.88 -16.88 29.19
CA ALA A 363 -13.95 -17.75 28.46
C ALA A 363 -13.89 -19.18 29.06
N LEU A 364 -13.90 -19.30 30.40
CA LEU A 364 -13.86 -20.59 31.11
C LEU A 364 -15.18 -21.36 31.03
N ASN A 365 -16.32 -20.65 30.96
CA ASN A 365 -17.64 -21.28 30.85
C ASN A 365 -18.02 -21.70 29.43
N TYR A 366 -17.20 -21.39 28.43
CA TYR A 366 -17.45 -21.80 27.06
C TYR A 366 -17.54 -23.31 26.93
N ARG A 367 -18.67 -23.78 26.37
CA ARG A 367 -18.88 -25.17 25.99
C ARG A 367 -18.89 -25.26 24.47
N PRO A 368 -17.96 -25.99 23.83
CA PRO A 368 -18.03 -26.25 22.41
C PRO A 368 -19.38 -26.85 22.05
N ILE A 369 -20.08 -26.25 21.09
CA ILE A 369 -21.29 -26.84 20.51
C ILE A 369 -20.82 -27.94 19.56
N ALA A 370 -21.17 -29.19 19.85
CA ALA A 370 -20.96 -30.28 18.90
C ALA A 370 -21.86 -30.03 17.68
N LEU A 371 -21.25 -29.83 16.51
CA LEU A 371 -21.94 -29.60 15.23
C LEU A 371 -22.24 -30.92 14.52
#